data_AF-A0A091RED3-F1
#
_entry.id   AF-A0A091RED3-F1
#
_cell.length_a   1.000
_cell.length_b   1.000
_cell.length_c   1.000
_cell.angle_alpha   90.00
_cell.angle_beta   90.00
_cell.angle_gamma   90.00
#
_symmetry.space_group_name_H-M   'P 1'
#
loop_
_entity.id
_entity.type
_entity.pdbx_description
1 polymer ?
#
loop_
_entity_poly.entity_id
_entity_poly.type
_entity_poly.pdbx_seq_one_letter_code
_entity_poly.pdbx_strand_id
1 'polypeptide(L)'
;QNKVKYIKQTTAILKQKYGGDIPRTVEELVQLPGVGPKMAHLAMTIAWDQVSGIAVDTHVHRITNRLKWVKKETRYPEETRVALEEWLPRDLWREINWLLVGFGQQTCLPVNPRCTECLNRDICPAAK
;
A
#
# COMPACT_ATOMS: atom_id res chain seq x y z
N GLN A 1 -3.70 16.64 -15.74
CA GLN A 1 -3.85 16.26 -17.16
C GLN A 1 -3.72 14.75 -17.38
N ASN A 2 -2.66 14.07 -16.92
CA ASN A 2 -2.47 12.61 -17.10
C ASN A 2 -3.61 11.74 -16.55
N LYS A 3 -4.18 12.06 -15.37
CA LYS A 3 -5.31 11.30 -14.80
C LYS A 3 -6.53 11.25 -15.73
N VAL A 4 -6.86 12.36 -16.40
CA VAL A 4 -7.99 12.40 -17.34
C VAL A 4 -7.73 11.47 -18.53
N LYS A 5 -6.49 11.48 -19.06
CA LYS A 5 -6.06 10.56 -20.12
C LYS A 5 -6.19 9.10 -19.67
N TYR A 6 -5.70 8.77 -18.48
CA TYR A 6 -5.75 7.41 -17.94
C TYR A 6 -7.18 6.92 -17.70
N ILE A 7 -8.07 7.75 -17.18
CA ILE A 7 -9.48 7.39 -17.00
C ILE A 7 -10.13 7.06 -18.35
N LYS A 8 -9.97 7.94 -19.36
CA LYS A 8 -10.53 7.71 -20.71
C LYS A 8 -9.99 6.41 -21.33
N GLN A 9 -8.68 6.19 -21.26
CA GLN A 9 -8.05 4.98 -21.79
C GLN A 9 -8.53 3.72 -21.05
N THR A 10 -8.60 3.78 -19.72
CA THR A 10 -9.11 2.68 -18.89
C THR A 10 -10.53 2.32 -19.30
N THR A 11 -11.45 3.28 -19.40
CA THR A 11 -12.84 3.00 -19.80
C THR A 11 -12.96 2.36 -21.18
N ALA A 12 -12.10 2.74 -22.13
CA ALA A 12 -12.07 2.12 -23.46
C ALA A 12 -11.60 0.66 -23.39
N ILE A 13 -10.53 0.39 -22.61
CA ILE A 13 -10.00 -0.96 -22.38
C ILE A 13 -11.06 -1.85 -21.71
N LEU A 14 -11.74 -1.36 -20.67
CA LEU A 14 -12.79 -2.11 -19.97
C LEU A 14 -13.91 -2.51 -20.94
N LYS A 15 -14.38 -1.57 -21.76
CA LYS A 15 -15.42 -1.85 -22.76
C LYS A 15 -14.97 -2.87 -23.82
N GLN A 16 -13.73 -2.78 -24.30
CA GLN A 16 -13.24 -3.62 -25.40
C GLN A 16 -12.82 -5.02 -24.95
N LYS A 17 -12.15 -5.15 -23.80
CA LYS A 17 -11.49 -6.39 -23.36
C LYS A 17 -12.22 -7.10 -22.23
N TYR A 18 -12.92 -6.36 -21.37
CA TYR A 18 -13.48 -6.88 -20.12
C TYR A 18 -15.01 -6.77 -20.05
N GLY A 19 -15.69 -6.62 -21.19
CA GLY A 19 -17.16 -6.56 -21.26
C GLY A 19 -17.78 -5.38 -20.51
N GLY A 20 -16.99 -4.33 -20.22
CA GLY A 20 -17.42 -3.18 -19.43
C GLY A 20 -17.28 -3.34 -17.92
N ASP A 21 -16.85 -4.50 -17.41
CA ASP A 21 -16.56 -4.71 -15.97
C ASP A 21 -15.07 -4.50 -15.66
N ILE A 22 -14.73 -4.40 -14.38
CA ILE A 22 -13.36 -4.27 -13.89
C ILE A 22 -12.74 -5.67 -13.75
N PRO A 23 -11.50 -5.91 -14.26
CA PRO A 23 -10.82 -7.19 -14.08
C PRO A 23 -10.55 -7.48 -12.60
N ARG A 24 -10.57 -8.78 -12.25
CA ARG A 24 -10.54 -9.26 -10.86
C ARG A 24 -9.25 -9.99 -10.50
N THR A 25 -8.14 -9.60 -11.12
CA THR A 25 -6.80 -10.11 -10.82
C THR A 25 -5.81 -8.96 -10.72
N VAL A 26 -4.77 -9.12 -9.90
CA VAL A 26 -3.74 -8.07 -9.72
C VAL A 26 -3.02 -7.81 -11.04
N GLU A 27 -2.70 -8.89 -11.77
CA GLU A 27 -1.97 -8.87 -13.04
C GLU A 27 -2.73 -8.07 -14.09
N GLU A 28 -4.05 -8.24 -14.19
CA GLU A 28 -4.87 -7.49 -15.14
C GLU A 28 -5.14 -6.06 -14.69
N LEU A 29 -5.31 -5.83 -13.39
CA LEU A 29 -5.49 -4.49 -12.84
C LEU A 29 -4.26 -3.61 -13.11
N VAL A 30 -3.04 -4.14 -12.96
CA VAL A 30 -1.79 -3.41 -13.24
C VAL A 30 -1.63 -3.08 -14.73
N GLN A 31 -2.31 -3.80 -15.63
CA GLN A 31 -2.33 -3.43 -17.06
C GLN A 31 -3.16 -2.18 -17.35
N LEU A 32 -4.00 -1.73 -16.41
CA LEU A 32 -4.79 -0.52 -16.58
C LEU A 32 -3.91 0.73 -16.43
N PRO A 33 -4.05 1.73 -17.32
CA PRO A 33 -3.26 2.95 -17.26
C PRO A 33 -3.33 3.65 -15.89
N GLY A 34 -2.17 3.86 -15.27
CA GLY A 34 -2.06 4.55 -13.98
C GLY A 34 -2.35 3.67 -12.75
N VAL A 35 -2.60 2.37 -12.93
CA VAL A 35 -2.75 1.41 -11.85
C VAL A 35 -1.42 0.71 -11.62
N GLY A 36 -0.79 0.98 -10.48
CA GLY A 36 0.39 0.24 -10.02
C GLY A 36 0.03 -0.88 -9.03
N PRO A 37 1.02 -1.69 -8.60
CA PRO A 37 0.80 -2.83 -7.69
C PRO A 37 0.02 -2.48 -6.43
N LYS A 38 0.36 -1.35 -5.77
CA LYS A 38 -0.37 -0.85 -4.60
C LYS A 38 -1.87 -0.66 -4.87
N MET A 39 -2.21 -0.04 -5.98
CA MET A 39 -3.61 0.23 -6.32
C MET A 39 -4.35 -1.06 -6.69
N ALA A 40 -3.68 -2.01 -7.34
CA ALA A 40 -4.25 -3.30 -7.67
C ALA A 40 -4.57 -4.13 -6.41
N HIS A 41 -3.61 -4.28 -5.48
CA HIS A 41 -3.86 -4.99 -4.22
C HIS A 41 -4.96 -4.34 -3.37
N LEU A 42 -5.00 -3.01 -3.33
CA LEU A 42 -6.03 -2.27 -2.62
C LEU A 42 -7.41 -2.49 -3.25
N ALA A 43 -7.51 -2.46 -4.59
CA ALA A 43 -8.76 -2.74 -5.30
C ALA A 43 -9.25 -4.17 -5.05
N MET A 44 -8.37 -5.17 -5.14
CA MET A 44 -8.66 -6.57 -4.82
C MET A 44 -9.28 -6.72 -3.41
N THR A 45 -8.70 -6.04 -2.44
CA THR A 45 -9.13 -6.11 -1.04
C THR A 45 -10.44 -5.38 -0.79
N ILE A 46 -10.64 -4.20 -1.36
CA ILE A 46 -11.82 -3.35 -1.06
C ILE A 46 -13.04 -3.77 -1.89
N ALA A 47 -12.87 -4.03 -3.19
CA ALA A 47 -13.99 -4.28 -4.09
C ALA A 47 -14.46 -5.74 -4.07
N TRP A 48 -13.57 -6.69 -3.74
CA TRP A 48 -13.87 -8.13 -3.81
C TRP A 48 -13.50 -8.91 -2.55
N ASP A 49 -13.14 -8.23 -1.46
CA ASP A 49 -12.74 -8.86 -0.18
C ASP A 49 -11.58 -9.87 -0.33
N GLN A 50 -10.74 -9.69 -1.35
CA GLN A 50 -9.68 -10.64 -1.69
C GLN A 50 -8.30 -10.06 -1.36
N VAL A 51 -7.68 -10.60 -0.30
CA VAL A 51 -6.34 -10.24 0.14
C VAL A 51 -5.29 -10.94 -0.75
N SER A 52 -4.91 -10.24 -1.82
CA SER A 52 -3.90 -10.66 -2.80
C SER A 52 -2.47 -10.30 -2.42
N GLY A 53 -2.29 -9.34 -1.51
CA GLY A 53 -0.98 -8.85 -1.07
C GLY A 53 -1.12 -7.56 -0.25
N ILE A 54 -0.05 -7.11 0.37
CA ILE A 54 -0.05 -5.88 1.17
C ILE A 54 0.03 -4.66 0.24
N ALA A 55 -0.94 -3.76 0.35
CA ALA A 55 -0.89 -2.47 -0.33
C ALA A 55 0.15 -1.54 0.34
N VAL A 56 1.35 -1.45 -0.22
CA VAL A 56 2.41 -0.58 0.32
C VAL A 56 2.39 0.80 -0.36
N ASP A 57 2.08 1.83 0.40
CA ASP A 57 2.27 3.23 0.00
C ASP A 57 3.42 3.90 0.78
N THR A 58 3.55 5.21 0.64
CA THR A 58 4.61 6.00 1.28
C THR A 58 4.52 6.00 2.81
N HIS A 59 3.35 5.76 3.40
CA HIS A 59 3.19 5.65 4.85
C HIS A 59 3.65 4.29 5.32
N VAL A 60 3.11 3.22 4.74
CA VAL A 60 3.51 1.85 5.06
C VAL A 60 5.02 1.70 4.88
N HIS A 61 5.54 2.06 3.70
CA HIS A 61 6.97 1.98 3.38
C HIS A 61 7.84 2.72 4.41
N ARG A 62 7.55 3.98 4.69
CA ARG A 62 8.36 4.78 5.62
C ARG A 62 8.30 4.21 7.05
N ILE A 63 7.10 3.87 7.52
CA ILE A 63 6.90 3.51 8.93
C ILE A 63 7.48 2.13 9.22
N THR A 64 7.30 1.16 8.32
CA THR A 64 7.87 -0.18 8.53
C THR A 64 9.41 -0.16 8.47
N ASN A 65 10.02 0.69 7.64
CA ASN A 65 11.46 0.91 7.66
C ASN A 65 11.92 1.57 8.98
N ARG A 66 11.22 2.62 9.45
CA ARG A 66 11.51 3.26 10.75
C ARG A 66 11.40 2.29 11.93
N LEU A 67 10.40 1.42 11.91
CA LEU A 67 10.16 0.42 12.96
C LEU A 67 11.07 -0.81 12.84
N LYS A 68 11.92 -0.90 11.80
CA LYS A 68 12.75 -2.07 11.49
C LYS A 68 11.94 -3.36 11.32
N TRP A 69 10.73 -3.24 10.78
CA TRP A 69 9.86 -4.35 10.40
C TRP A 69 10.29 -5.04 9.11
N VAL A 70 11.24 -4.44 8.39
CA VAL A 70 11.96 -5.06 7.29
C VAL A 70 13.39 -5.37 7.75
N LYS A 71 13.86 -6.59 7.49
CA LYS A 71 15.19 -7.08 7.95
C LYS A 71 16.35 -6.21 7.44
N LYS A 72 16.21 -5.70 6.21
CA LYS A 72 17.12 -4.77 5.56
C LYS A 72 16.30 -3.56 5.14
N GLU A 73 16.90 -2.37 5.23
CA GLU A 73 16.26 -1.15 4.74
C GLU A 73 15.94 -1.31 3.25
N THR A 74 14.67 -1.13 2.91
CA THR A 74 14.16 -1.29 1.56
C THR A 74 14.13 0.06 0.87
N ARG A 75 14.49 0.12 -0.41
CA ARG A 75 14.48 1.36 -1.19
C ARG A 75 13.19 1.53 -1.97
N TYR A 76 12.53 0.41 -2.31
CA TYR A 76 11.32 0.42 -3.14
C TYR A 76 10.12 -0.19 -2.39
N PRO A 77 8.89 0.33 -2.59
CA PRO A 77 7.69 -0.19 -1.93
C PRO A 77 7.44 -1.68 -2.13
N GLU A 78 7.82 -2.21 -3.30
CA GLU A 78 7.66 -3.63 -3.63
C GLU A 78 8.58 -4.52 -2.77
N GLU A 79 9.81 -4.08 -2.50
CA GLU A 79 10.71 -4.77 -1.58
C GLU A 79 10.14 -4.80 -0.16
N THR A 80 9.52 -3.71 0.27
CA THR A 80 8.82 -3.66 1.57
C THR A 80 7.65 -4.63 1.60
N ARG A 81 6.86 -4.71 0.52
CA ARG A 81 5.71 -5.63 0.44
C ARG A 81 6.18 -7.06 0.69
N VAL A 82 7.14 -7.52 -0.11
CA VAL A 82 7.72 -8.87 0.01
C VAL A 82 8.27 -9.10 1.41
N ALA A 83 9.04 -8.15 1.96
CA ALA A 83 9.63 -8.28 3.28
C ALA A 83 8.60 -8.34 4.42
N LEU A 84 7.46 -7.63 4.30
CA LEU A 84 6.38 -7.71 5.29
C LEU A 84 5.59 -9.01 5.15
N GLU A 85 5.29 -9.44 3.92
CA GLU A 85 4.57 -10.67 3.65
C GLU A 85 5.34 -11.93 4.10
N GLU A 86 6.67 -11.86 4.23
CA GLU A 86 7.49 -12.95 4.76
C GLU A 86 7.18 -13.33 6.22
N TRP A 87 6.65 -12.41 7.03
CA TRP A 87 6.49 -12.64 8.48
C TRP A 87 5.18 -12.14 9.08
N LEU A 88 4.55 -11.13 8.49
CA LEU A 88 3.29 -10.58 9.01
C LEU A 88 2.16 -11.61 8.82
N PRO A 89 1.41 -11.97 9.88
CA PRO A 89 0.24 -12.83 9.75
C PRO A 89 -0.73 -12.35 8.67
N ARG A 90 -1.21 -13.28 7.83
CA ARG A 90 -1.97 -12.95 6.61
C ARG A 90 -3.30 -12.24 6.90
N ASP A 91 -3.92 -12.53 8.03
CA ASP A 91 -5.12 -11.87 8.55
C ASP A 91 -4.91 -10.36 8.75
N LEU A 92 -3.69 -9.93 9.07
CA LEU A 92 -3.35 -8.51 9.26
C LEU A 92 -3.04 -7.76 7.96
N TRP A 93 -2.89 -8.45 6.83
CA TRP A 93 -2.50 -7.81 5.55
C TRP A 93 -3.56 -6.85 5.03
N ARG A 94 -4.84 -7.15 5.30
CA ARG A 94 -5.94 -6.23 4.99
C ARG A 94 -5.79 -4.93 5.75
N GLU A 95 -5.42 -5.02 7.02
CA GLU A 95 -5.55 -3.89 7.94
C GLU A 95 -4.29 -3.04 8.08
N ILE A 96 -3.13 -3.57 7.74
CA ILE A 96 -1.88 -2.83 7.95
C ILE A 96 -1.83 -1.51 7.18
N ASN A 97 -2.40 -1.44 5.95
CA ASN A 97 -2.31 -0.22 5.14
C ASN A 97 -3.04 0.96 5.79
N TRP A 98 -4.36 0.87 6.00
CA TRP A 98 -5.15 1.98 6.56
C TRP A 98 -4.73 2.35 7.99
N LEU A 99 -4.33 1.39 8.83
CA LEU A 99 -3.77 1.65 10.16
C LEU A 99 -2.50 2.51 10.09
N LEU A 100 -1.53 2.12 9.26
CA LEU A 100 -0.27 2.85 9.12
C LEU A 100 -0.44 4.17 8.36
N VAL A 101 -1.41 4.27 7.44
CA VAL A 101 -1.76 5.54 6.79
C VAL A 101 -2.27 6.52 7.83
N GLY A 102 -3.26 6.14 8.64
CA GLY A 102 -3.81 6.99 9.70
C GLY A 102 -2.73 7.40 10.71
N PHE A 103 -1.97 6.43 11.22
CA PHE A 103 -0.86 6.69 12.14
C PHE A 103 0.22 7.59 11.52
N GLY A 104 0.53 7.39 10.24
CA GLY A 104 1.52 8.17 9.51
C GLY A 104 1.09 9.59 9.16
N GLN A 105 -0.21 9.87 9.13
CA GLN A 105 -0.79 11.20 8.92
C GLN A 105 -0.93 12.00 10.20
N GLN A 106 -1.12 11.33 11.34
CA GLN A 106 -1.40 11.99 12.63
C GLN A 106 -0.17 12.04 13.56
N THR A 107 0.66 10.99 13.57
CA THR A 107 1.73 10.81 14.56
C THR A 107 3.10 10.62 13.93
N CYS A 108 3.29 9.58 13.10
CA CYS A 108 4.58 9.25 12.50
C CYS A 108 4.82 9.99 11.18
N LEU A 109 4.79 11.32 11.27
CA LEU A 109 4.90 12.26 10.15
C LEU A 109 6.21 12.09 9.36
N PRO A 110 6.24 12.41 8.05
CA PRO A 110 7.46 12.28 7.24
C PRO A 110 8.59 13.17 7.75
N VAL A 111 8.27 14.37 8.22
CA VAL A 111 9.20 15.33 8.83
C VAL A 111 8.72 15.59 10.26
N ASN A 112 9.65 15.63 11.22
CA ASN A 112 9.38 15.87 12.64
C ASN A 112 8.20 15.03 13.20
N PRO A 113 8.33 13.68 13.21
CA PRO A 113 7.30 12.82 13.81
C PRO A 113 7.08 13.19 15.28
N ARG A 114 5.84 13.06 15.75
CA ARG A 114 5.43 13.39 17.12
C ARG A 114 5.84 12.28 18.11
N CYS A 115 7.13 11.98 18.16
CA CYS A 115 7.67 10.87 18.96
C CYS A 115 7.39 11.02 20.46
N THR A 116 7.36 12.25 20.98
CA THR A 116 7.07 12.55 22.38
C THR A 116 5.66 12.15 22.81
N GLU A 117 4.69 12.23 21.90
CA GLU A 117 3.27 11.88 22.12
C GLU A 117 2.94 10.47 21.62
N CYS A 118 3.91 9.78 21.01
CA CYS A 118 3.71 8.48 20.41
C CYS A 118 3.62 7.40 21.48
N LEU A 119 2.49 6.70 21.56
CA LEU A 119 2.29 5.56 22.49
C LEU A 119 3.31 4.43 22.28
N ASN A 120 3.92 4.35 21.11
CA ASN A 120 4.92 3.34 20.77
C ASN A 120 6.37 3.83 21.01
N ARG A 121 6.59 4.98 21.65
CA ARG A 121 7.92 5.60 21.80
C ARG A 121 8.95 4.63 22.36
N ASP A 122 8.62 3.95 23.45
CA ASP A 122 9.56 3.12 24.21
C ASP A 122 9.99 1.85 23.46
N ILE A 123 9.19 1.42 22.47
CA ILE A 123 9.47 0.24 21.63
C ILE A 123 9.91 0.62 20.21
N CYS A 124 9.93 1.92 19.87
CA CYS A 124 10.22 2.38 18.52
C CYS A 124 11.72 2.62 18.33
N PRO A 125 12.40 1.87 17.43
CA PRO A 125 13.85 2.00 17.24
C PRO A 125 14.26 3.30 16.53
N ALA A 126 13.30 4.09 16.03
CA ALA A 126 13.53 5.38 15.40
C ALA A 126 13.03 6.57 16.25
N ALA A 127 12.53 6.31 17.47
CA ALA A 127 12.13 7.37 18.38
C ALA A 127 13.32 8.25 18.75
N LYS A 128 13.06 9.56 18.83
CA LYS A 128 13.94 10.58 19.36
C LYS A 128 13.13 11.35 20.40
#